data_AF-A0A356NDN1-F1
#
_entry.id   AF-A0A356NDN1-F1
#
_cell.length_a   1.000
_cell.length_b   1.000
_cell.length_c   1.000
_cell.angle_alpha   90.00
_cell.angle_beta   90.00
_cell.angle_gamma   90.00
#
_symmetry.space_group_name_H-M   'P 1'
#
loop_
_entity.id
_entity.type
_entity.pdbx_description
1 polymer ?
#
loop_
_entity_poly.entity_id
_entity_poly.type
_entity_poly.pdbx_seq_one_letter_code
_entity_poly.pdbx_strand_id
1 'polypeptide(L)'
;VEVSISPAPTAEITVAYSLAGSAYEDTDFSITSLGTVTVPANTGRVTIPVVVIDDNAVEADETVIILLDSDTSYMVDSSANEHILTIEDNDNAPTVVNRIPDQTAMAGTDFEYAFPENTFNDADDDDL
;
A
#
# COMPACT_ATOMS: atom_id res chain seq x y z
N VAL A 1 -8.92 0.38 10.11
CA VAL A 1 -10.37 0.34 9.73
C VAL A 1 -11.21 -0.09 10.92
N GLU A 2 -12.30 0.59 11.27
CA GLU A 2 -13.18 0.20 12.39
C GLU A 2 -14.32 -0.71 11.91
N VAL A 3 -14.55 -1.81 12.63
CA VAL A 3 -15.74 -2.66 12.51
C VAL A 3 -16.60 -2.44 13.74
N SER A 4 -17.91 -2.24 13.54
CA SER A 4 -18.85 -2.02 14.65
C SER A 4 -20.06 -2.95 14.57
N ILE A 5 -20.59 -3.33 15.73
CA ILE A 5 -21.77 -4.17 15.92
C ILE A 5 -22.73 -3.42 16.85
N SER A 6 -23.99 -3.30 16.43
CA SER A 6 -25.06 -2.64 17.20
C SER A 6 -26.30 -3.55 17.29
N PRO A 7 -26.88 -3.75 18.49
CA PRO A 7 -26.35 -3.31 19.79
C PRO A 7 -25.04 -4.03 20.16
N ALA A 8 -24.31 -3.50 21.14
CA ALA A 8 -23.07 -4.13 21.61
C ALA A 8 -23.34 -5.59 22.03
N PRO A 9 -22.52 -6.55 21.59
CA PRO A 9 -22.79 -7.96 21.83
C PRO A 9 -22.49 -8.34 23.29
N THR A 10 -23.21 -9.32 23.84
CA THR A 10 -22.98 -9.80 25.21
C THR A 10 -21.87 -10.85 25.32
N ALA A 11 -21.36 -11.33 24.18
CA ALA A 11 -20.25 -12.26 24.04
C ALA A 11 -19.34 -11.78 22.90
N GLU A 12 -18.13 -12.33 22.80
CA GLU A 12 -17.24 -12.03 21.68
C GLU A 12 -17.85 -12.54 20.36
N ILE A 13 -17.68 -11.77 19.29
CA ILE A 13 -18.10 -12.15 17.94
C ILE A 13 -16.87 -12.09 17.04
N THR A 14 -16.56 -13.20 16.38
CA THR A 14 -15.57 -13.23 15.30
C THR A 14 -16.27 -12.88 14.00
N VAL A 15 -15.84 -11.79 13.37
CA VAL A 15 -16.34 -11.31 12.08
C VAL A 15 -15.34 -11.72 11.01
N ALA A 16 -15.80 -12.43 9.99
CA ALA A 16 -15.00 -12.76 8.81
C ALA A 16 -14.99 -11.58 7.83
N TYR A 17 -13.87 -11.41 7.14
CA TYR A 17 -13.74 -10.42 6.08
C TYR A 17 -12.82 -10.94 4.97
N SER A 18 -13.05 -10.47 3.76
CA SER A 18 -12.20 -10.73 2.59
C SER A 18 -11.49 -9.46 2.15
N LEU A 19 -10.34 -9.65 1.50
CA LEU A 19 -9.56 -8.58 0.88
C LEU A 19 -9.73 -8.62 -0.64
N ALA A 20 -9.81 -7.43 -1.24
CA ALA A 20 -9.78 -7.20 -2.68
C ALA A 20 -9.04 -5.88 -2.95
N GLY A 21 -9.00 -5.47 -4.22
CA GLY A 21 -8.29 -4.25 -4.63
C GLY A 21 -7.13 -4.56 -5.56
N SER A 22 -6.24 -3.58 -5.72
CA SER A 22 -5.04 -3.70 -6.56
C SER A 22 -3.76 -3.88 -5.76
N ALA A 23 -3.74 -3.40 -4.51
CA ALA A 23 -2.60 -3.53 -3.62
C ALA A 23 -2.42 -4.98 -3.15
N TYR A 24 -1.17 -5.40 -3.03
CA TYR A 24 -0.69 -6.69 -2.56
C TYR A 24 -0.18 -6.60 -1.11
N GLU A 25 -0.45 -7.66 -0.36
CA GLU A 25 0.06 -7.80 1.00
C GLU A 25 1.57 -8.07 0.97
N ASP A 26 2.28 -7.56 1.97
CA ASP A 26 3.72 -7.61 2.17
C ASP A 26 4.57 -6.80 1.18
N THR A 27 3.96 -6.21 0.14
CA THR A 27 4.60 -5.19 -0.71
C THR A 27 4.03 -3.80 -0.39
N ASP A 28 2.72 -3.63 -0.45
CA ASP A 28 2.11 -2.28 -0.42
C ASP A 28 1.41 -2.03 0.93
N PHE A 29 0.99 -3.11 1.61
CA PHE A 29 0.45 -3.05 2.97
C PHE A 29 0.70 -4.32 3.78
N SER A 30 0.53 -4.22 5.10
CA SER A 30 0.50 -5.36 6.00
C SER A 30 -0.72 -5.33 6.94
N ILE A 31 -1.19 -6.53 7.30
CA ILE A 31 -2.37 -6.73 8.16
C ILE A 31 -2.15 -7.92 9.11
N THR A 32 -2.35 -7.72 10.42
CA THR A 32 -1.94 -8.73 11.42
C THR A 32 -2.91 -9.92 11.56
N SER A 33 -4.15 -9.81 11.08
CA SER A 33 -5.19 -10.82 11.31
C SER A 33 -6.01 -11.08 10.06
N LEU A 34 -5.38 -11.65 9.04
CA LEU A 34 -6.04 -12.01 7.79
C LEU A 34 -7.33 -12.80 8.00
N GLY A 35 -8.37 -12.38 7.30
CA GLY A 35 -9.63 -13.12 7.17
C GLY A 35 -10.60 -12.96 8.33
N THR A 36 -10.18 -12.54 9.53
CA THR A 36 -11.08 -12.39 10.67
C THR A 36 -10.66 -11.31 11.66
N VAL A 37 -11.65 -10.70 12.31
CA VAL A 37 -11.45 -9.78 13.43
C VAL A 37 -12.41 -10.10 14.57
N THR A 38 -11.96 -10.03 15.82
CA THR A 38 -12.79 -10.34 16.99
C THR A 38 -13.30 -9.08 17.67
N VAL A 39 -14.61 -8.89 17.69
CA VAL A 39 -15.28 -7.82 18.42
C VAL A 39 -15.49 -8.25 19.87
N PRO A 40 -14.86 -7.60 20.87
CA PRO A 40 -15.02 -7.98 22.26
C PRO A 40 -16.44 -7.74 22.79
N ALA A 41 -16.87 -8.60 23.72
CA ALA A 41 -18.14 -8.43 24.42
C ALA A 41 -18.25 -7.02 25.05
N ASN A 42 -19.45 -6.45 25.00
CA ASN A 42 -19.83 -5.16 25.59
C ASN A 42 -19.13 -3.92 24.99
N THR A 43 -18.27 -4.08 23.98
CA THR A 43 -17.64 -2.94 23.28
C THR A 43 -18.40 -2.56 22.01
N GLY A 44 -18.82 -3.56 21.23
CA GLY A 44 -19.46 -3.37 19.93
C GLY A 44 -18.53 -2.79 18.87
N ARG A 45 -17.20 -2.76 19.08
CA ARG A 45 -16.24 -2.22 18.11
C ARG A 45 -14.87 -2.87 18.21
N VAL A 46 -14.17 -2.93 17.08
CA VAL A 46 -12.78 -3.37 16.96
C VAL A 46 -12.14 -2.70 15.75
N THR A 47 -10.82 -2.57 15.75
CA THR A 47 -10.07 -2.03 14.62
C THR A 47 -9.28 -3.14 13.93
N ILE A 48 -9.37 -3.20 12.61
CA ILE A 48 -8.46 -3.93 11.74
C ILE A 48 -7.24 -3.02 11.47
N PRO A 49 -6.03 -3.36 11.96
CA PRO A 49 -4.84 -2.57 11.72
C PRO A 49 -4.31 -2.86 10.30
N VAL A 50 -4.36 -1.84 9.44
CA VAL A 50 -3.73 -1.85 8.12
C VAL A 50 -2.58 -0.86 8.19
N VAL A 51 -1.38 -1.31 7.86
CA VAL A 51 -0.17 -0.48 7.79
C VAL A 51 0.26 -0.43 6.33
N VAL A 52 0.31 0.77 5.75
CA VAL A 52 0.87 0.99 4.41
C VAL A 52 2.39 0.85 4.50
N ILE A 53 2.97 0.17 3.52
CA ILE A 53 4.40 -0.01 3.38
C ILE A 53 4.88 1.04 2.38
N ASP A 54 5.95 1.74 2.75
CA ASP A 54 6.62 2.75 1.93
C ASP A 54 7.85 2.07 1.33
N ASP A 55 8.03 2.18 0.02
CA ASP A 55 9.22 1.73 -0.68
C ASP A 55 9.74 2.80 -1.65
N ASN A 56 10.44 2.41 -2.71
CA ASN A 56 11.03 3.31 -3.70
C ASN A 56 10.52 2.95 -5.12
N ALA A 57 9.49 2.10 -5.22
CA ALA A 57 9.00 1.61 -6.48
C ALA A 57 7.99 2.62 -7.04
N VAL A 58 8.27 3.13 -8.24
CA VAL A 58 7.30 3.97 -8.94
C VAL A 58 6.12 3.11 -9.42
N GLU A 59 4.96 3.36 -8.84
CA GLU A 59 3.75 2.59 -9.04
C GLU A 59 2.58 3.51 -9.46
N ALA A 60 1.37 2.97 -9.52
CA ALA A 60 0.16 3.76 -9.70
C ALA A 60 -0.64 3.70 -8.39
N ASP A 61 -1.50 4.68 -8.13
CA ASP A 61 -2.38 4.62 -6.96
C ASP A 61 -3.11 3.28 -6.86
N GLU A 62 -3.05 2.68 -5.68
CA GLU A 62 -3.57 1.35 -5.42
C GLU A 62 -4.70 1.35 -4.40
N THR A 63 -5.39 0.22 -4.28
CA THR A 63 -6.51 0.08 -3.34
C THR A 63 -6.41 -1.17 -2.50
N VAL A 64 -6.71 -1.02 -1.22
CA VAL A 64 -7.05 -2.11 -0.30
C VAL A 64 -8.54 -2.04 -0.01
N ILE A 65 -9.28 -3.05 -0.44
CA ILE A 65 -10.73 -3.15 -0.23
C ILE A 65 -10.99 -4.22 0.82
N ILE A 66 -11.62 -3.84 1.93
CA ILE A 66 -12.05 -4.77 2.98
C ILE A 66 -13.56 -4.99 2.86
N LEU A 67 -13.96 -6.25 2.71
CA LEU A 67 -15.34 -6.67 2.57
C LEU A 67 -15.75 -7.51 3.78
N LEU A 68 -16.80 -7.11 4.50
CA LEU A 68 -17.35 -7.92 5.58
C LEU A 68 -18.14 -9.10 5.01
N ASP A 69 -17.78 -10.31 5.42
CA ASP A 69 -18.43 -11.53 4.96
C ASP A 69 -19.67 -11.82 5.84
N SER A 70 -20.80 -12.15 5.21
CA SER A 70 -22.02 -12.54 5.93
C SER A 70 -21.84 -13.86 6.68
N ASP A 71 -22.42 -13.95 7.88
CA ASP A 71 -22.42 -15.16 8.70
C ASP A 71 -23.82 -15.41 9.31
N THR A 72 -24.04 -16.57 9.91
CA THR A 72 -25.28 -16.87 10.64
C THR A 72 -25.35 -16.26 12.05
N SER A 73 -24.20 -15.87 12.62
CA SER A 73 -24.05 -15.31 13.96
C SER A 73 -24.22 -13.79 14.02
N TYR A 74 -24.14 -13.10 12.88
CA TYR A 74 -24.32 -11.65 12.76
C TYR A 74 -24.91 -11.28 11.40
N MET A 75 -25.59 -10.14 11.32
CA MET A 75 -26.06 -9.57 10.05
C MET A 75 -25.13 -8.42 9.64
N VAL A 76 -24.72 -8.41 8.38
CA VAL A 76 -23.93 -7.32 7.79
C VAL A 76 -24.89 -6.31 7.18
N ASP A 77 -24.68 -5.02 7.46
CA ASP A 77 -25.36 -3.95 6.75
C ASP A 77 -24.79 -3.85 5.32
N SER A 78 -25.60 -4.20 4.33
CA SER A 78 -25.17 -4.18 2.91
C SER A 78 -24.82 -2.79 2.39
N SER A 79 -25.16 -1.72 3.11
CA SER A 79 -24.75 -0.35 2.77
C SER A 79 -23.41 0.05 3.39
N ALA A 80 -22.86 -0.76 4.29
CA ALA A 80 -21.63 -0.52 5.03
C ALA A 80 -20.74 -1.77 5.13
N ASN A 81 -20.84 -2.68 4.16
CA ASN A 81 -20.07 -3.92 4.12
C ASN A 81 -18.70 -3.76 3.43
N GLU A 82 -18.40 -2.60 2.87
CA GLU A 82 -17.19 -2.32 2.11
C GLU A 82 -16.47 -1.11 2.69
N HIS A 83 -15.14 -1.23 2.81
CA HIS A 83 -14.24 -0.12 3.08
C HIS A 83 -13.12 -0.11 2.05
N ILE A 84 -12.91 1.03 1.40
CA ILE A 84 -11.86 1.24 0.41
C ILE A 84 -10.81 2.18 1.01
N LEU A 85 -9.58 1.69 1.12
CA LEU A 85 -8.39 2.49 1.37
C LEU A 85 -7.65 2.66 0.05
N THR A 86 -7.35 3.90 -0.33
CA THR A 86 -6.45 4.20 -1.45
C THR A 86 -5.05 4.44 -0.92
N ILE A 87 -4.06 3.79 -1.52
CA ILE A 87 -2.63 4.02 -1.31
C ILE A 87 -2.20 4.93 -2.46
N GLU A 88 -1.78 6.15 -2.15
CA GLU A 88 -1.26 7.09 -3.15
C GLU A 88 0.25 6.89 -3.22
N ASP A 89 0.77 6.62 -4.42
CA ASP A 89 2.20 6.46 -4.63
C ASP A 89 2.91 7.82 -4.49
N ASN A 90 4.02 7.84 -3.75
CA ASN A 90 4.83 9.04 -3.55
C ASN A 90 6.16 9.02 -4.29
N ASP A 91 6.43 8.01 -5.11
CA ASP A 91 7.75 7.84 -5.73
C ASP A 91 7.76 8.29 -7.19
N ASN A 92 8.90 8.82 -7.63
CA ASN A 92 9.07 9.39 -8.95
C ASN A 92 10.29 8.84 -9.67
N ALA A 93 10.14 8.54 -10.96
CA ALA A 93 11.26 8.08 -11.76
C ALA A 93 12.34 9.19 -11.90
N PRO A 94 13.63 8.87 -11.76
CA PRO A 94 14.71 9.82 -11.98
C PRO A 94 14.65 10.44 -13.38
N THR A 95 14.91 11.75 -13.45
CA THR A 95 14.86 12.50 -14.71
C THR A 95 16.24 12.92 -15.17
N VAL A 96 16.46 12.98 -16.50
CA VAL A 96 17.68 13.56 -17.06
C VAL A 96 17.52 15.08 -17.13
N VAL A 97 18.30 15.80 -16.34
CA VAL A 97 18.21 17.28 -16.25
C VAL A 97 19.31 17.99 -17.04
N ASN A 98 20.44 17.32 -17.28
CA ASN A 98 21.54 17.87 -18.06
C ASN A 98 21.87 16.99 -19.27
N ARG A 99 22.03 17.62 -20.44
CA ARG A 99 22.39 16.90 -21.67
C ARG A 99 23.78 16.28 -21.53
N ILE A 100 23.88 15.00 -21.88
CA ILE A 100 25.16 14.31 -22.07
C ILE A 100 25.72 14.71 -23.45
N PRO A 101 26.85 15.42 -23.52
CA PRO A 101 27.40 15.87 -24.80
C PRO A 101 28.10 14.74 -25.55
N ASP A 102 28.11 14.84 -26.88
CA ASP A 102 28.84 13.94 -27.78
C ASP A 102 30.33 13.92 -27.42
N GLN A 103 30.93 12.74 -27.48
CA GLN A 103 32.33 12.50 -27.11
C GLN A 103 33.14 12.11 -28.35
N THR A 104 34.45 12.39 -28.32
CA THR A 104 35.38 11.98 -29.39
C THR A 104 36.61 11.32 -28.76
N ALA A 105 37.14 10.28 -29.40
CA ALA A 105 38.32 9.56 -28.95
C ALA A 105 39.26 9.25 -30.13
N MET A 106 40.55 9.08 -29.85
CA MET A 106 41.54 8.72 -30.87
C MET A 106 41.55 7.19 -31.11
N ALA A 107 41.82 6.78 -32.34
CA ALA A 107 41.96 5.36 -32.65
C ALA A 107 43.16 4.77 -31.90
N GLY A 108 42.93 3.65 -31.19
CA GLY A 108 43.95 2.95 -30.42
C GLY A 108 44.14 3.45 -28.98
N THR A 109 43.28 4.35 -28.48
CA THR A 109 43.25 4.75 -27.06
C THR A 109 41.99 4.24 -26.38
N ASP A 110 42.10 3.85 -25.11
CA ASP A 110 40.94 3.54 -24.28
C ASP A 110 40.11 4.81 -24.04
N PHE A 111 38.79 4.67 -24.05
CA PHE A 111 37.85 5.74 -23.78
C PHE A 111 37.14 5.49 -22.46
N GLU A 112 37.18 6.48 -21.58
CA GLU A 112 36.49 6.49 -20.29
C GLU A 112 35.67 7.77 -20.19
N TYR A 113 34.43 7.63 -19.73
CA TYR A 113 33.53 8.76 -19.50
C TYR A 113 32.75 8.52 -18.23
N ALA A 114 32.77 9.53 -17.35
CA ALA A 114 31.95 9.58 -16.15
C ALA A 114 30.85 10.62 -16.34
N PHE A 115 29.62 10.26 -16.00
CA PHE A 115 28.51 11.22 -15.97
C PHE A 115 28.78 12.26 -14.87
N PRO A 116 28.62 13.57 -15.16
CA PRO A 116 28.58 14.59 -14.11
C PRO A 116 27.52 14.25 -13.05
N GLU A 117 27.79 14.52 -11.77
CA GLU A 117 26.88 14.23 -10.65
C GLU A 117 25.49 14.84 -10.83
N ASN A 118 25.38 15.96 -11.55
CA ASN A 118 24.12 16.62 -11.84
C ASN A 118 23.44 16.15 -13.14
N THR A 119 23.84 15.01 -13.74
CA THR A 119 23.23 14.53 -14.99
C THR A 119 21.77 14.13 -14.78
N PHE A 120 21.49 13.49 -13.64
CA PHE A 120 20.18 13.02 -13.24
C PHE A 120 19.68 13.83 -12.05
N ASN A 121 18.37 13.99 -11.95
CA ASN A 121 17.69 14.47 -10.77
C ASN A 121 16.71 13.39 -10.33
N ASP A 122 16.97 12.84 -9.16
CA ASP A 122 15.98 12.12 -8.40
C ASP A 122 15.20 13.13 -7.53
N ALA A 123 13.87 13.04 -7.55
CA ALA A 123 13.02 13.96 -6.81
C ALA A 123 12.89 13.55 -5.33
N ASP A 124 13.10 12.27 -5.04
CA ASP A 124 12.79 11.66 -3.75
C ASP A 124 14.06 11.43 -2.91
N ASP A 125 15.24 11.55 -3.54
CA ASP A 125 16.57 11.43 -2.91
C ASP A 125 16.74 10.09 -2.19
N ASP A 126 16.17 9.05 -2.79
CA ASP A 126 16.20 7.69 -2.30
C ASP A 126 17.33 6.88 -2.98
N ASP A 127 17.67 5.75 -2.37
CA ASP A 127 18.63 4.82 -2.96
C ASP A 127 17.88 3.94 -3.97
N LEU A 128 18.15 4.14 -5.27
CA LEU A 128 17.63 3.32 -6.37
C LEU A 128 18.03 1.82 -6.31
#